data_AF-A0A2N2Z1G4-F1
#
_entry.id   AF-A0A2N2Z1G4-F1
#
_cell.length_a   1.000
_cell.length_b   1.000
_cell.length_c   1.000
_cell.angle_alpha   90.00
_cell.angle_beta   90.00
_cell.angle_gamma   90.00
#
_symmetry.space_group_name_H-M   'P 1'
#
loop_
_entity.id
_entity.type
_entity.pdbx_description
1 polymer ?
#
loop_
_entity_poly.entity_id
_entity_poly.type
_entity_poly.pdbx_seq_one_letter_code
_entity_poly.pdbx_strand_id
1 'polypeptide(L)' 'MKGKQTSLLIAIIGLIVLLLSIFLDEIGIGSTPGYGLVQIAGMVVGAVMIIYGGYKAFKN' A
#
# COMPACT_ATOMS: atom_id res chain seq x y z
N MET A 1 9.52 19.93 -7.54
CA MET A 1 9.52 18.47 -7.82
C MET A 1 8.48 18.20 -8.91
N LYS A 2 8.84 17.52 -10.01
CA LYS A 2 7.93 17.29 -11.15
C LYS A 2 6.76 16.42 -10.65
N GLY A 3 5.51 16.89 -10.74
CA GLY A 3 4.34 16.24 -10.11
C GLY A 3 4.15 14.74 -10.43
N LYS A 4 4.73 14.27 -11.54
CA LYS A 4 4.82 12.86 -11.91
C LYS A 4 5.67 12.02 -10.96
N GLN A 5 6.81 12.55 -10.48
CA GLN A 5 7.68 11.87 -9.51
C GLN A 5 6.99 11.68 -8.15
N THR A 6 6.26 12.68 -7.68
CA THR A 6 5.49 12.59 -6.43
C THR A 6 4.36 11.57 -6.53
N SER A 7 3.69 11.49 -7.68
CA SER A 7 2.59 10.55 -7.91
C SER A 7 3.08 9.09 -7.96
N LEU A 8 4.23 8.87 -8.62
CA LEU A 8 4.94 7.58 -8.60
C LEU A 8 5.38 7.17 -7.19
N LEU A 9 5.91 8.11 -6.40
CA LEU A 9 6.27 7.85 -5.00
C LEU A 9 5.07 7.39 -4.18
N ILE A 10 3.90 8.03 -4.33
CA ILE A 10 2.67 7.62 -3.64
C ILE A 10 2.27 6.20 -4.05
N ALA A 11 2.35 5.87 -5.33
CA ALA A 11 2.02 4.52 -5.81
C ALA A 11 3.00 3.47 -5.25
N ILE A 12 4.30 3.77 -5.22
CA ILE A 12 5.33 2.88 -4.68
C ILE A 12 5.13 2.66 -3.17
N ILE A 13 4.85 3.72 -2.42
CA ILE A 13 4.55 3.61 -0.98
C ILE A 13 3.30 2.74 -0.77
N GLY A 14 2.25 2.96 -1.55
CA GLY A 14 1.04 2.14 -1.51
C GLY A 14 1.33 0.65 -1.78
N LEU A 15 2.20 0.36 -2.75
CA LEU A 15 2.62 -1.01 -3.07
C LEU A 15 3.37 -1.65 -1.90
N ILE A 16 4.29 -0.93 -1.26
CA ILE A 16 5.03 -1.43 -0.10
C ILE A 16 4.07 -1.73 1.05
N VAL A 17 3.14 -0.81 1.35
CA VAL A 17 2.14 -1.00 2.42
C VAL A 17 1.25 -2.22 2.14
N LEU A 18 0.80 -2.39 0.89
CA LEU A 18 -0.02 -3.54 0.48
C LEU A 18 0.74 -4.86 0.67
N LEU A 19 1.99 -4.93 0.21
CA LEU A 19 2.83 -6.11 0.34
C LEU A 19 3.12 -6.43 1.81
N LEU A 20 3.52 -5.44 2.60
CA LEU A 20 3.75 -5.63 4.04
C LEU A 20 2.48 -6.12 4.74
N SER A 21 1.31 -5.64 4.33
CA SER A 21 0.03 -6.11 4.88
C SER A 21 -0.26 -7.54 4.47
N ILE A 22 -0.03 -7.94 3.21
CA ILE A 22 -0.24 -9.33 2.78
C ILE A 22 0.69 -10.29 3.55
N PHE A 23 1.96 -9.93 3.67
CA PHE A 23 2.98 -10.78 4.30
C PHE A 23 3.09 -10.59 5.81
N LEU A 24 2.22 -9.80 6.45
CA LEU A 24 2.33 -9.48 7.89
C LEU A 24 2.42 -10.73 8.77
N ASP A 25 1.64 -11.76 8.42
CA ASP A 25 1.62 -13.05 9.10
C ASP A 25 2.92 -13.85 8.91
N GLU A 26 3.51 -13.84 7.70
CA GLU A 26 4.78 -14.53 7.43
C GLU A 26 5.97 -13.87 8.15
N ILE A 27 5.89 -12.55 8.38
CA ILE A 27 6.89 -11.79 9.12
C ILE A 27 6.71 -11.97 10.65
N GLY A 28 5.66 -12.69 11.09
CA GLY A 28 5.38 -12.96 12.50
C GLY A 28 4.92 -11.72 13.28
N ILE A 29 4.41 -10.70 12.59
CA ILE A 29 3.97 -9.45 13.19
C ILE A 29 2.45 -9.53 13.42
N GLY A 30 2.05 -9.94 14.63
CA GLY A 30 0.66 -10.03 15.04
C GLY A 30 0.47 -11.01 16.21
N SER A 31 -0.48 -10.73 17.10
CA SER A 31 -0.75 -11.59 18.27
C SER A 31 -1.75 -12.73 17.97
N THR A 32 -2.42 -12.69 16.82
CA THR A 32 -3.44 -13.65 16.41
C THR A 32 -3.21 -14.08 14.97
N PRO A 33 -3.20 -15.39 14.66
CA PRO A 33 -3.02 -15.88 13.31
C PRO A 33 -4.20 -15.52 12.40
N GLY A 34 -3.90 -15.12 11.15
CA GLY A 34 -4.86 -14.81 10.09
C GLY A 34 -5.02 -13.31 9.83
N TYR A 35 -5.78 -12.97 8.78
CA TYR A 35 -6.01 -11.58 8.36
C TYR A 35 -6.80 -10.76 9.39
N GLY A 36 -6.08 -10.21 10.37
CA GLY A 36 -6.64 -9.31 11.36
C GLY A 36 -7.14 -8.00 10.74
N LEU A 37 -7.97 -7.26 11.49
CA LEU A 37 -8.50 -5.96 11.07
C LEU A 37 -7.40 -4.97 10.63
N VAL A 38 -6.25 -5.00 11.31
CA VAL A 38 -5.09 -4.15 10.98
C VAL A 38 -4.51 -4.50 9.61
N GLN A 39 -4.44 -5.79 9.29
CA GLN A 39 -3.90 -6.30 8.04
C GLN A 39 -4.84 -5.94 6.87
N ILE A 40 -6.15 -6.11 7.09
CA ILE A 40 -7.18 -5.70 6.12
C ILE A 40 -7.14 -4.19 5.88
N ALA A 41 -7.06 -3.39 6.94
CA ALA A 41 -6.96 -1.94 6.82
C ALA A 41 -5.70 -1.52 6.05
N GLY A 42 -4.56 -2.13 6.34
CA GLY A 42 -3.31 -1.89 5.61
C GLY A 42 -3.41 -2.26 4.13
N MET A 43 -4.04 -3.40 3.80
CA MET A 43 -4.29 -3.80 2.41
C MET A 43 -5.16 -2.79 1.67
N VAL A 44 -6.26 -2.34 2.29
CA VAL A 44 -7.17 -1.35 1.68
C VAL A 44 -6.46 -0.01 1.46
N VAL A 45 -5.73 0.48 2.46
CA VAL A 45 -4.97 1.74 2.36
C VAL A 45 -3.91 1.66 1.27
N GLY A 46 -3.14 0.57 1.24
CA GLY A 46 -2.13 0.32 0.21
C GLY A 46 -2.73 0.31 -1.20
N ALA A 47 -3.83 -0.42 -1.39
CA ALA A 47 -4.54 -0.47 -2.66
C ALA A 47 -5.04 0.91 -3.13
N VAL A 48 -5.63 1.70 -2.23
CA VAL A 48 -6.11 3.06 -2.56
C VAL A 48 -4.95 3.97 -2.95
N MET A 49 -3.82 3.90 -2.25
CA MET A 49 -2.62 4.69 -2.58
C MET A 49 -2.05 4.34 -3.95
N ILE A 50 -2.00 3.04 -4.30
CA ILE A 50 -1.57 2.59 -5.63
C ILE A 50 -2.50 3.14 -6.71
N ILE A 51 -3.81 2.99 -6.53
CA ILE A 51 -4.82 3.43 -7.51
C ILE A 51 -4.74 4.95 -7.68
N TYR A 52 -4.74 5.72 -6.59
CA TYR A 52 -4.69 7.18 -6.64
C TYR A 52 -3.37 7.70 -7.19
N GLY A 53 -2.24 7.17 -6.72
CA GLY A 53 -0.90 7.54 -7.18
C GLY A 53 -0.69 7.22 -8.65
N GLY A 54 -1.09 6.01 -9.07
CA GLY A 54 -1.06 5.57 -10.46
C GLY A 54 -1.94 6.44 -11.35
N TYR A 55 -3.22 6.61 -11.01
CA TYR A 55 -4.14 7.46 -11.77
C TYR A 55 -3.59 8.87 -11.99
N LYS A 56 -3.05 9.50 -10.93
CA LYS A 56 -2.46 10.84 -11.02
C LYS A 56 -1.15 10.88 -11.82
N ALA A 57 -0.35 9.82 -11.77
CA ALA A 57 0.89 9.71 -12.54
C ALA A 57 0.66 9.52 -14.05
N PHE A 58 -0.42 8.82 -14.44
CA PHE A 58 -0.78 8.60 -15.85
C PHE A 58 -1.56 9.76 -16.47
N LYS A 59 -2.26 10.56 -15.65
CA LYS A 59 -2.99 11.75 -16.13
C LYS A 59 -2.11 12.99 -16.34
N ASN A 60 -0.89 13.00 -15.77
CA ASN A 60 0.11 14.06 -15.87
C ASN A 60 1.26 13.73 -16.84
#